data_AF-A0A7S2VI96-F1
#
_entry.id   AF-A0A7S2VI96-F1
#
_cell.length_a   1.000
_cell.length_b   1.000
_cell.length_c   1.000
_cell.angle_alpha   90.00
_cell.angle_beta   90.00
_cell.angle_gamma   90.00
#
_symmetry.space_group_name_H-M   'P 1'
#
loop_
_entity.id
_entity.type
_entity.pdbx_description
1 polymer ?
#
loop_
_entity_poly.entity_id
_entity_poly.type
_entity_poly.pdbx_seq_one_letter_code
_entity_poly.pdbx_strand_id
1 'polypeptide(L)'
;PVGAYPLQPQLSVRKQLKNTCSKMSLRPSTAAAIQDMPPPGGYKKLDFTRFIPDRGPKGWQLWAGATTLVMYGYYQVGKTNQARIQQKMQERKVRYALAPLMQAEADREYMERELVN
;
A
#
# COMPACT_ATOMS: atom_id res chain seq x y z
N PRO A 1 -76.93 46.70 -57.32
CA PRO A 1 -76.00 46.33 -58.41
C PRO A 1 -75.36 44.96 -58.13
N VAL A 2 -75.98 43.92 -58.67
CA VAL A 2 -75.58 42.51 -58.51
C VAL A 2 -74.54 42.19 -59.59
N GLY A 3 -73.33 41.83 -59.18
CA GLY A 3 -72.22 41.46 -60.08
C GLY A 3 -71.50 40.25 -59.51
N ALA A 4 -71.48 39.18 -60.30
CA ALA A 4 -71.08 37.83 -59.92
C ALA A 4 -69.57 37.70 -59.63
N TYR A 5 -69.23 36.86 -58.65
CA TYR A 5 -67.87 36.37 -58.46
C TYR A 5 -67.52 35.34 -59.54
N PRO A 6 -66.46 35.52 -60.34
CA PRO A 6 -65.91 34.42 -61.11
C PRO A 6 -65.06 33.53 -60.20
N LEU A 7 -65.60 32.36 -59.85
CA LEU A 7 -64.82 31.20 -59.44
C LEU A 7 -63.81 30.87 -60.55
N GLN A 8 -62.54 31.19 -60.32
CA GLN A 8 -61.45 30.68 -61.16
C GLN A 8 -60.93 29.34 -60.62
N PRO A 9 -60.61 28.41 -61.54
CA PRO A 9 -60.58 26.99 -61.24
C PRO A 9 -59.26 26.55 -60.59
N GLN A 10 -59.40 25.58 -59.69
CA GLN A 10 -58.34 24.78 -59.06
C GLN A 10 -57.58 23.94 -60.11
N LEU A 11 -56.85 24.58 -61.03
CA LEU A 11 -55.96 23.85 -61.94
C LEU A 11 -54.57 23.73 -61.36
N SER A 12 -54.37 22.56 -60.75
CA SER A 12 -53.16 21.77 -60.91
C SER A 12 -51.94 22.23 -60.09
N VAL A 13 -52.07 22.12 -58.76
CA VAL A 13 -50.96 21.73 -57.84
C VAL A 13 -50.16 20.53 -58.39
N ARG A 14 -50.77 19.71 -59.26
CA ARG A 14 -50.15 18.58 -59.97
C ARG A 14 -48.96 18.93 -60.86
N LYS A 15 -48.71 20.19 -61.24
CA LYS A 15 -47.56 20.53 -62.12
C LYS A 15 -46.28 20.85 -61.34
N GLN A 16 -46.36 21.18 -60.05
CA GLN A 16 -45.17 21.38 -59.20
C GLN A 16 -44.68 20.08 -58.52
N LEU A 17 -45.55 19.08 -58.38
CA LEU A 17 -45.20 17.77 -57.80
C LEU A 17 -44.44 16.82 -58.75
N LYS A 18 -44.31 17.17 -60.04
CA LYS A 18 -43.64 16.26 -61.01
C LYS A 18 -42.12 16.36 -60.95
N ASN A 19 -41.58 17.48 -60.47
CA ASN A 19 -40.13 17.74 -60.50
C ASN A 19 -39.45 17.65 -59.12
N THR A 20 -40.22 17.44 -58.05
CA THR A 20 -39.68 17.23 -56.69
C THR A 20 -39.65 15.77 -56.25
N CYS A 21 -40.43 14.89 -56.89
CA CYS A 21 -40.48 13.46 -56.54
C CYS A 21 -39.34 12.62 -57.16
N SER A 22 -38.72 13.09 -58.25
CA SER A 22 -37.60 12.36 -58.89
C SER A 22 -36.26 12.49 -58.14
N LYS A 23 -36.14 13.41 -57.18
CA LYS A 23 -34.91 13.64 -56.38
C LYS A 23 -34.93 12.97 -55.00
N MET A 24 -36.06 12.39 -54.58
CA MET A 24 -36.21 11.78 -53.24
C MET A 24 -36.12 10.25 -53.22
N SER A 25 -36.21 9.57 -54.37
CA SER A 25 -35.81 8.16 -54.44
C SER A 25 -34.36 8.09 -54.92
N LEU A 26 -33.44 8.33 -53.98
CA LEU A 26 -32.08 7.82 -54.14
C LEU A 26 -32.22 6.29 -54.30
N ARG A 27 -32.12 5.80 -55.55
CA ARG A 27 -31.94 4.37 -55.79
C ARG A 27 -30.69 3.98 -55.01
N PRO A 28 -30.73 2.95 -54.14
CA PRO A 28 -29.52 2.48 -53.50
C PRO A 28 -28.53 2.14 -54.62
N SER A 29 -27.36 2.77 -54.57
CA SER A 29 -26.29 2.43 -55.51
C SER A 29 -26.03 0.92 -55.39
N THR A 30 -25.77 0.25 -56.50
CA THR A 30 -25.47 -1.19 -56.54
C THR A 30 -24.13 -1.56 -55.88
N ALA A 31 -23.38 -0.57 -55.36
CA ALA A 31 -22.20 -0.82 -54.54
C ALA A 31 -22.58 -1.46 -53.20
N ALA A 32 -21.79 -2.44 -52.77
CA ALA A 32 -21.99 -3.11 -51.49
C ALA A 32 -21.95 -2.10 -50.32
N ALA A 33 -22.82 -2.30 -49.31
CA ALA A 33 -22.80 -1.51 -48.10
C ALA A 33 -21.43 -1.63 -47.42
N ILE A 34 -20.75 -0.50 -47.21
CA ILE A 34 -19.51 -0.44 -46.43
C ILE A 34 -19.93 -0.56 -44.97
N GLN A 35 -19.81 -1.78 -44.45
CA GLN A 35 -20.06 -2.09 -43.05
C GLN A 35 -18.77 -1.86 -42.26
N ASP A 36 -18.85 -1.15 -41.14
CA ASP A 36 -17.73 -1.00 -40.23
C ASP A 36 -17.35 -2.38 -39.68
N MET A 37 -16.22 -2.89 -40.15
CA MET A 37 -15.63 -4.15 -39.71
C MET A 37 -14.46 -3.87 -38.78
N PRO A 38 -14.18 -4.76 -37.81
CA PRO A 38 -12.96 -4.66 -37.02
C PRO A 38 -11.74 -4.72 -37.96
N PRO A 39 -10.63 -4.03 -37.61
CA PRO A 39 -9.43 -4.05 -38.42
C PRO A 39 -8.98 -5.49 -38.73
N PRO A 40 -8.49 -5.77 -39.95
CA PRO A 40 -7.95 -7.09 -40.28
C PRO A 40 -6.76 -7.39 -39.36
N GLY A 41 -6.97 -8.26 -38.37
CA GLY A 41 -6.03 -8.54 -37.27
C GLY A 41 -6.61 -8.40 -35.86
N GLY A 42 -7.82 -7.84 -35.71
CA GLY A 42 -8.51 -7.72 -34.43
C GLY A 42 -7.96 -6.62 -33.51
N TYR A 43 -8.59 -6.44 -32.35
CA TYR A 43 -8.14 -5.48 -31.33
C TYR A 43 -7.01 -6.06 -30.49
N LYS A 44 -6.17 -5.17 -29.94
CA LYS A 44 -5.17 -5.56 -28.93
C LYS A 44 -5.86 -6.22 -27.75
N LYS A 45 -5.23 -7.26 -27.20
CA LYS A 45 -5.71 -7.88 -25.95
C LYS A 45 -5.57 -6.86 -24.84
N LEU A 46 -6.67 -6.53 -24.17
CA LEU A 46 -6.66 -5.75 -22.94
C LEU A 46 -6.49 -6.71 -21.76
N ASP A 47 -5.62 -6.35 -20.84
CA ASP A 47 -5.49 -7.05 -19.56
C ASP A 47 -6.63 -6.60 -18.65
N PHE A 48 -7.66 -7.44 -18.52
CA PHE A 48 -8.82 -7.19 -17.65
C PHE A 48 -8.55 -7.57 -16.19
N THR A 49 -7.38 -8.14 -15.90
CA THR A 49 -7.02 -8.59 -14.56
C THR A 49 -6.57 -7.42 -13.68
N ARG A 50 -6.85 -7.54 -12.38
CA ARG A 50 -6.38 -6.55 -11.41
C ARG A 50 -4.89 -6.75 -11.17
N PHE A 51 -4.07 -5.76 -11.52
CA PHE A 51 -2.65 -5.74 -11.17
C PHE A 51 -2.48 -5.32 -9.70
N ILE A 52 -2.22 -6.27 -8.81
CA ILE A 52 -1.76 -6.00 -7.45
C ILE A 52 -0.29 -6.43 -7.39
N PRO A 53 0.66 -5.48 -7.28
CA PRO A 53 2.05 -5.87 -7.10
C PRO A 53 2.23 -6.48 -5.70
N ASP A 54 2.93 -7.61 -5.62
CA ASP A 54 3.39 -8.16 -4.35
C ASP A 54 4.41 -7.19 -3.74
N ARG A 55 3.97 -6.42 -2.73
CA ARG A 55 4.81 -5.46 -2.03
C ARG A 55 5.34 -6.09 -0.75
N GLY A 56 6.66 -6.03 -0.57
CA GLY A 56 7.34 -6.36 0.67
C GLY A 56 8.26 -7.58 0.59
N PRO A 57 9.10 -7.76 1.62
CA PRO A 57 9.97 -8.93 1.74
C PRO A 57 9.14 -10.21 1.93
N LYS A 58 9.66 -11.33 1.43
CA LYS A 58 9.03 -12.64 1.58
C LYS A 58 8.94 -13.00 3.08
N GLY A 59 7.94 -13.75 3.49
CA GLY A 59 7.72 -14.07 4.91
C GLY A 59 8.94 -14.66 5.63
N TRP A 60 9.72 -15.51 4.96
CA TRP A 60 10.95 -16.08 5.53
C TRP A 60 12.05 -15.03 5.78
N GLN A 61 12.09 -13.96 4.99
CA GLN A 61 13.06 -12.87 5.15
C GLN A 61 12.77 -12.06 6.41
N LEU A 62 11.49 -11.86 6.74
CA LEU A 62 11.07 -11.21 7.98
C LEU A 62 11.51 -12.04 9.19
N TRP A 63 11.29 -13.35 9.17
CA TRP A 63 11.73 -14.25 10.23
C TRP A 63 13.25 -14.28 10.35
N ALA A 64 13.98 -14.38 9.24
CA ALA A 64 15.44 -14.34 9.25
C ALA A 64 15.98 -13.03 9.84
N GLY A 65 15.40 -11.89 9.47
CA GLY A 65 15.78 -10.59 10.03
C GLY A 65 15.52 -10.50 11.53
N ALA A 66 14.32 -10.90 11.98
CA ALA A 66 13.95 -10.89 13.39
C ALA A 66 14.86 -11.81 14.21
N THR A 67 15.08 -13.04 13.77
CA THR A 67 15.96 -14.00 14.48
C THR A 67 17.39 -13.48 14.57
N THR A 68 17.93 -12.91 13.49
CA THR A 68 19.29 -12.36 13.48
C THR A 68 19.43 -11.21 14.48
N LEU A 69 18.45 -10.30 14.52
CA LEU A 69 18.46 -9.17 15.45
C LEU A 69 18.39 -9.64 16.90
N VAL A 70 17.53 -10.61 17.20
CA VAL A 70 17.43 -11.20 18.54
C VAL A 70 18.73 -11.90 18.94
N MET A 71 19.30 -12.74 18.07
CA MET A 71 20.57 -13.43 18.35
C MET A 71 21.70 -12.44 18.65
N TYR A 72 21.80 -11.37 17.86
CA TYR A 72 22.79 -10.31 18.10
C TYR A 72 22.57 -9.59 19.43
N GLY A 73 21.30 -9.30 19.79
CA GLY A 73 20.96 -8.72 21.08
C GLY A 73 21.44 -9.59 22.25
N TYR A 74 21.17 -10.90 22.20
CA TYR A 74 21.61 -11.84 23.23
C TYR A 74 23.14 -11.97 23.32
N TYR A 75 23.85 -11.91 22.20
CA TYR A 75 25.31 -11.90 22.19
C TYR A 75 25.88 -10.71 22.97
N GLN A 76 25.33 -9.51 22.75
CA GLN A 76 25.78 -8.31 23.45
C GLN A 76 25.42 -8.36 24.94
N VAL A 77 24.21 -8.83 25.29
CA VAL A 77 23.81 -9.04 26.69
C VAL A 77 24.79 -9.99 27.39
N GLY A 78 25.16 -11.10 26.75
CA GLY A 78 26.14 -12.05 27.28
C GLY A 78 27.47 -11.40 27.65
N LYS A 79 28.04 -10.59 26.74
CA LYS A 79 29.29 -9.85 27.00
C LYS A 79 29.16 -8.88 28.18
N THR A 80 28.06 -8.12 28.24
CA THR A 80 27.85 -7.17 29.34
C THR A 80 27.64 -7.86 30.69
N ASN A 81 27.01 -9.03 30.70
CA ASN A 81 26.81 -9.81 31.93
C ASN A 81 28.13 -10.32 32.49
N GLN A 82 29.05 -10.79 31.63
CA GLN A 82 30.38 -11.19 32.07
C GLN A 82 31.14 -10.01 32.71
N ALA A 83 31.10 -8.83 32.10
CA ALA A 83 31.71 -7.63 32.66
C ALA A 83 31.10 -7.25 34.02
N ARG A 84 29.76 -7.26 34.15
CA ARG A 84 29.07 -6.99 35.42
C ARG A 84 29.42 -8.00 36.51
N ILE A 85 29.56 -9.28 36.15
CA ILE A 85 29.97 -10.33 37.10
C ILE A 85 31.39 -10.05 37.59
N GLN A 86 32.32 -9.70 36.69
CA GLN A 86 33.69 -9.36 37.05
C GLN A 86 33.75 -8.15 38.00
N GLN A 87 32.98 -7.10 37.71
CA GLN A 87 32.86 -5.93 38.59
C GLN A 87 32.35 -6.31 39.99
N LYS A 88 31.24 -7.05 40.06
CA LYS A 88 30.69 -7.53 41.35
C LYS A 88 31.67 -8.41 42.10
N MET A 89 32.46 -9.23 41.39
CA MET A 89 33.51 -10.04 42.02
C MET A 89 34.64 -9.19 42.58
N GLN A 90 35.02 -8.10 41.91
CA GLN A 90 36.01 -7.14 42.43
C GLN A 90 35.50 -6.44 43.68
N GLU A 91 34.27 -5.92 43.65
CA GLU A 91 33.62 -5.29 44.82
C GLU A 91 33.57 -6.23 46.03
N ARG A 92 33.19 -7.50 45.81
CA ARG A 92 33.16 -8.52 46.86
C ARG A 92 34.55 -8.80 47.43
N LYS A 93 35.58 -8.91 46.59
CA LYS A 93 36.96 -9.12 47.05
C LYS A 93 37.42 -7.98 47.94
N VAL A 94 37.16 -6.73 47.55
CA VAL A 94 37.47 -5.54 48.37
C VAL A 94 36.73 -5.61 49.71
N ARG A 95 35.44 -5.93 49.69
CA ARG A 95 34.64 -6.05 50.91
C ARG A 95 35.17 -7.14 51.85
N TYR A 96 35.51 -8.31 51.33
CA TYR A 96 36.08 -9.39 52.13
C TYR A 96 37.47 -9.06 52.69
N ALA A 97 38.28 -8.30 51.95
CA ALA A 97 39.59 -7.86 52.44
C ALA A 97 39.46 -6.89 53.62
N LEU A 98 38.43 -6.02 53.62
CA LEU A 98 38.20 -5.04 54.69
C LEU A 98 37.37 -5.57 55.87
N ALA A 99 36.55 -6.59 55.65
CA ALA A 99 35.68 -7.18 56.67
C ALA A 99 36.39 -7.55 58.00
N PRO A 100 37.56 -8.22 58.02
CA PRO A 100 38.22 -8.57 59.28
C PRO A 100 38.73 -7.35 60.05
N LEU A 101 39.14 -6.29 59.35
CA LEU A 101 39.57 -5.05 60.00
C LEU A 101 38.39 -4.33 60.66
N MET A 102 37.27 -4.20 59.95
CA MET A 102 36.05 -3.63 60.52
C MET A 102 35.51 -4.46 61.69
N GLN A 103 35.59 -5.79 61.61
CA GLN A 103 35.20 -6.66 62.71
C GLN A 103 36.10 -6.47 63.94
N ALA A 104 37.41 -6.35 63.75
CA ALA A 104 38.34 -6.13 64.85
C ALA A 104 38.11 -4.79 65.57
N GLU A 105 37.76 -3.72 64.83
CA GLU A 105 37.38 -2.44 65.44
C GLU A 105 36.08 -2.55 66.24
N ALA A 106 35.06 -3.21 65.69
CA ALA A 106 33.80 -3.44 66.37
C ALA A 106 33.96 -4.29 67.66
N ASP A 107 34.79 -5.33 67.63
CA ASP A 107 35.07 -6.16 68.80
C ASP A 107 35.79 -5.35 69.89
N ARG A 108 36.70 -4.43 69.54
CA ARG A 108 37.35 -3.53 70.51
C ARG A 108 36.36 -2.58 71.15
N GLU A 109 35.51 -1.91 70.36
CA GLU A 109 34.48 -1.02 70.89
C GLU A 109 33.51 -1.76 71.82
N TYR A 110 33.15 -3.00 71.49
CA TYR A 110 32.27 -3.82 72.33
C TYR A 110 32.90 -4.08 73.70
N MET A 111 34.18 -4.47 73.74
CA MET A 111 34.89 -4.72 75.00
C MET A 111 35.03 -3.45 75.84
N GLU A 112 35.31 -2.30 75.21
CA GLU A 112 35.37 -1.02 75.93
C GLU A 112 34.03 -0.63 76.54
N ARG A 113 32.92 -0.83 75.83
CA ARG A 113 31.57 -0.55 76.35
C ARG A 113 31.20 -1.47 77.51
N GLU A 114 31.56 -2.75 77.44
CA GLU A 114 31.29 -3.72 78.49
C GLU A 114 32.07 -3.43 79.77
N LEU A 115 33.31 -2.92 79.66
CA LEU A 115 34.15 -2.57 80.82
C LEU A 115 33.73 -1.26 81.50
N VAL A 116 33.01 -0.38 80.80
CA VAL A 116 32.54 0.91 81.33
C VAL A 116 31.19 0.77 82.06
N ASN A 117 30.41 -0.27 81.75
CA ASN A 117 29.19 -0.64 82.47
C ASN A 117 29.50 -1.43 83.75
#